data_AF-F7MC76-F1
#
_entry.id   AF-F7MC76-F1
#
_cell.length_a   1.000
_cell.length_b   1.000
_cell.length_c   1.000
_cell.angle_alpha   90.00
_cell.angle_beta   90.00
_cell.angle_gamma   90.00
#
_symmetry.space_group_name_H-M   'P 1'
#
loop_
_entity.id
_entity.type
_entity.pdbx_description
1 polymer ?
#
loop_
_entity_poly.entity_id
_entity_poly.type
_entity_poly.pdbx_seq_one_letter_code
_entity_poly.pdbx_strand_id
1 'polypeptide(L)'
;MKKIIFMALFAATLSACSNENNEVTQETTNLKSLDFSFDVATPKTRMSDDEVTTAITAVRSNIQNITIEYFNASDASLGTYDFTPEQVATAKGDDQTAAAAGRKPVNISNIPSATTKVNVYMNVDKSAADINDLQIGYTKMEYRGTPEDITLKTPGGERTDGSTNDLYSVEVSVAPVLSRFEFHGKASDIKVNSSTSGTLPTGVTNGTKDQAKAHVSDATIAAAEKAAQEAWRKANPGVADPSPWSFTYTVTYEYDAAYTITDIDGYYMNNIPLTKGGNLVINANNGTGDWNDAAKDKYKIDGDMEKMFDTTVEADKVIAYNLFPQTATNGTGASTTDVKTSMPHFVLKLATSGTASTRWLTIRALKAADALVTSFDAGKVYVLNAADININQYSAKLKVTANDTAGPEIPEPIDPTDPNPEPVGKDLDVLVKITEWTIVNVKPEW
;
A
#
# COMPACT_ATOMS: atom_id res chain seq x y z
N MET A 1 -29.90 -67.83 -34.21
CA MET A 1 -28.98 -66.69 -33.98
C MET A 1 -29.79 -65.41 -34.19
N LYS A 2 -29.72 -64.34 -33.38
CA LYS A 2 -29.03 -64.08 -32.09
C LYS A 2 -30.07 -63.70 -31.00
N LYS A 3 -29.61 -63.43 -29.77
CA LYS A 3 -30.44 -63.14 -28.58
C LYS A 3 -30.96 -61.69 -28.58
N ILE A 4 -32.15 -61.47 -28.01
CA ILE A 4 -32.48 -60.29 -27.20
C ILE A 4 -32.94 -60.84 -25.83
N ILE A 5 -32.67 -60.10 -24.75
CA ILE A 5 -32.65 -60.62 -23.37
C ILE A 5 -33.81 -60.05 -22.53
N PHE A 6 -34.14 -60.78 -21.46
CA PHE A 6 -35.15 -60.45 -20.45
C PHE A 6 -35.16 -58.98 -20.03
N MET A 7 -36.38 -58.45 -19.91
CA MET A 7 -36.70 -57.23 -19.18
C MET A 7 -36.55 -57.50 -17.68
N ALA A 8 -35.62 -56.81 -17.01
CA ALA A 8 -35.36 -56.94 -15.58
C ALA A 8 -35.56 -55.59 -14.88
N LEU A 9 -36.39 -55.59 -13.83
CA LEU A 9 -36.68 -54.43 -13.00
C LEU A 9 -35.67 -54.37 -11.84
N PHE A 10 -34.87 -53.31 -11.76
CA PHE A 10 -34.24 -52.87 -10.51
C PHE A 10 -34.06 -51.34 -10.51
N ALA A 11 -34.12 -50.73 -9.33
CA ALA A 11 -34.25 -49.30 -9.17
C ALA A 11 -32.93 -48.53 -9.43
N ALA A 12 -33.02 -47.44 -10.17
CA ALA A 12 -32.01 -46.38 -10.17
C ALA A 12 -32.38 -45.33 -9.10
N THR A 13 -31.40 -44.88 -8.33
CA THR A 13 -31.59 -43.88 -7.26
C THR A 13 -31.86 -42.49 -7.83
N LEU A 14 -32.80 -41.76 -7.23
CA LEU A 14 -33.00 -40.33 -7.48
C LEU A 14 -31.78 -39.52 -6.98
N SER A 15 -30.84 -39.25 -7.88
CA SER A 15 -29.91 -38.13 -7.74
C SER A 15 -30.54 -36.90 -8.38
N ALA A 16 -31.18 -36.06 -7.56
CA ALA A 16 -31.79 -34.82 -8.05
C ALA A 16 -30.68 -33.81 -8.36
N CYS A 17 -30.26 -33.72 -9.62
CA CYS A 17 -29.49 -32.58 -10.10
C CYS A 17 -30.42 -31.36 -10.11
N SER A 18 -30.29 -30.48 -9.11
CA SER A 18 -30.99 -29.19 -9.15
C SER A 18 -30.53 -28.42 -10.39
N ASN A 19 -31.51 -27.97 -11.17
CA ASN A 19 -31.31 -27.26 -12.43
C ASN A 19 -32.33 -26.11 -12.55
N GLU A 20 -32.57 -25.42 -11.42
CA GLU A 20 -33.61 -24.38 -11.28
C GLU A 20 -33.15 -22.98 -11.74
N ASN A 21 -31.87 -22.80 -12.11
CA ASN A 21 -31.29 -21.49 -12.44
C ASN A 21 -31.30 -21.15 -13.95
N ASN A 22 -32.19 -21.73 -14.77
CA ASN A 22 -32.21 -21.41 -16.22
C ASN A 22 -33.57 -21.58 -16.92
N GLU A 23 -34.69 -21.46 -16.21
CA GLU A 23 -36.01 -21.34 -16.86
C GLU A 23 -36.37 -19.88 -17.14
N VAL A 24 -36.67 -19.55 -18.40
CA VAL A 24 -37.25 -18.26 -18.81
C VAL A 24 -38.76 -18.35 -18.64
N THR A 25 -39.25 -18.28 -17.41
CA THR A 25 -40.67 -18.14 -17.10
C THR A 25 -41.12 -16.70 -17.34
N GLN A 26 -42.18 -16.51 -18.12
CA GLN A 26 -42.86 -15.21 -18.22
C GLN A 26 -43.73 -14.99 -16.98
N GLU A 27 -43.14 -14.49 -15.89
CA GLU A 27 -43.93 -13.94 -14.80
C GLU A 27 -44.58 -12.61 -15.25
N THR A 28 -45.91 -12.56 -15.18
CA THR A 28 -46.65 -11.33 -15.47
C THR A 28 -46.54 -10.36 -14.30
N THR A 29 -45.86 -9.24 -14.57
CA THR A 29 -46.14 -7.93 -13.97
C THR A 29 -46.09 -7.83 -12.44
N ASN A 30 -44.86 -7.85 -11.91
CA ASN A 30 -44.33 -6.68 -11.20
C ASN A 30 -42.84 -6.52 -11.62
N LEU A 31 -42.60 -5.70 -12.65
CA LEU A 31 -41.23 -5.29 -12.99
C LEU A 31 -40.70 -4.42 -11.85
N LYS A 32 -39.39 -4.47 -11.59
CA LYS A 32 -38.76 -3.67 -10.55
C LYS A 32 -38.26 -2.34 -11.12
N SER A 33 -38.40 -1.27 -10.34
CA SER A 33 -37.72 0.01 -10.56
C SER A 33 -36.88 0.35 -9.32
N LEU A 34 -35.85 1.17 -9.48
CA LEU A 34 -34.92 1.53 -8.41
C LEU A 34 -34.80 3.04 -8.26
N ASP A 35 -35.08 3.57 -7.07
CA ASP A 35 -34.62 4.87 -6.60
C ASP A 35 -33.21 4.69 -6.02
N PHE A 36 -32.20 4.96 -6.83
CA PHE A 36 -30.80 4.83 -6.45
C PHE A 36 -30.26 6.12 -5.83
N SER A 37 -29.71 6.01 -4.63
CA SER A 37 -28.80 6.99 -4.03
C SER A 37 -27.43 6.35 -3.80
N PHE A 38 -26.42 7.18 -3.58
CA PHE A 38 -25.12 6.74 -3.12
C PHE A 38 -24.47 7.85 -2.28
N ASP A 39 -23.81 7.47 -1.19
CA ASP A 39 -22.90 8.37 -0.47
C ASP A 39 -21.44 8.12 -0.90
N VAL A 40 -20.57 9.11 -0.72
CA VAL A 40 -19.12 8.95 -0.86
C VAL A 40 -18.52 9.01 0.55
N ALA A 41 -18.32 7.84 1.14
CA ALA A 41 -18.15 7.65 2.58
C ALA A 41 -17.10 8.59 3.20
N THR A 42 -17.55 9.56 4.01
CA THR A 42 -16.77 10.75 4.45
C THR A 42 -15.26 10.54 4.71
N PRO A 43 -14.38 11.03 3.81
CA PRO A 43 -12.93 10.83 3.91
C PRO A 43 -12.18 11.97 4.74
N LYS A 44 -10.83 11.97 4.99
CA LYS A 44 -9.97 12.94 5.77
C LYS A 44 -8.76 13.76 5.11
N THR A 45 -7.92 13.37 4.12
CA THR A 45 -6.79 14.17 3.47
C THR A 45 -6.69 14.30 1.90
N ARG A 46 -6.19 15.43 1.38
CA ARG A 46 -6.16 15.83 -0.07
C ARG A 46 -5.15 15.04 -0.93
N MET A 47 -5.35 15.02 -2.26
CA MET A 47 -4.28 14.99 -3.27
C MET A 47 -4.25 16.36 -3.94
N SER A 48 -3.08 16.98 -4.07
CA SER A 48 -2.91 18.23 -4.81
C SER A 48 -1.43 18.48 -5.07
N ASP A 49 -1.13 19.01 -6.26
CA ASP A 49 0.21 19.48 -6.61
C ASP A 49 0.46 20.91 -6.08
N ASP A 50 -0.61 21.61 -5.65
CA ASP A 50 -0.62 22.95 -5.04
C ASP A 50 -1.15 22.98 -3.57
N GLU A 51 -0.89 24.08 -2.85
CA GLU A 51 -1.36 24.35 -1.48
C GLU A 51 -2.91 24.44 -1.32
N VAL A 52 -3.41 24.39 -0.08
CA VAL A 52 -4.83 24.16 0.24
C VAL A 52 -5.53 25.40 0.80
N THR A 53 -6.40 26.03 0.00
CA THR A 53 -7.19 27.21 0.41
C THR A 53 -8.71 27.05 0.33
N THR A 54 -9.27 26.05 -0.38
CA THR A 54 -10.73 25.79 -0.45
C THR A 54 -11.03 24.35 -0.92
N ALA A 55 -12.26 23.84 -0.68
CA ALA A 55 -12.58 22.41 -0.87
C ALA A 55 -14.10 22.04 -1.01
N ILE A 56 -14.37 20.73 -0.89
CA ILE A 56 -15.56 19.87 -1.12
C ILE A 56 -16.16 19.70 -2.50
N THR A 57 -16.28 20.76 -3.31
CA THR A 57 -17.05 20.66 -4.57
C THR A 57 -16.53 19.54 -5.48
N ALA A 58 -15.24 19.20 -5.38
CA ALA A 58 -14.49 18.39 -6.33
C ALA A 58 -15.02 16.96 -6.61
N VAL A 59 -15.12 16.03 -5.64
CA VAL A 59 -15.34 14.61 -6.01
C VAL A 59 -16.71 14.40 -6.65
N ARG A 60 -17.79 14.98 -6.11
CA ARG A 60 -19.10 14.93 -6.77
C ARG A 60 -19.14 15.74 -8.08
N SER A 61 -18.50 16.91 -8.18
CA SER A 61 -18.47 17.64 -9.46
C SER A 61 -17.70 16.90 -10.57
N ASN A 62 -16.70 16.09 -10.20
CA ASN A 62 -15.83 15.34 -11.11
C ASN A 62 -16.25 13.87 -11.34
N ILE A 63 -17.49 13.49 -10.99
CA ILE A 63 -18.05 12.22 -11.48
C ILE A 63 -18.10 12.25 -13.02
N GLN A 64 -17.51 11.25 -13.66
CA GLN A 64 -17.46 11.08 -15.11
C GLN A 64 -18.34 9.90 -15.54
N ASN A 65 -18.31 8.81 -14.77
CA ASN A 65 -19.17 7.65 -14.98
C ASN A 65 -19.66 7.06 -13.65
N ILE A 66 -20.82 6.40 -13.72
CA ILE A 66 -21.34 5.50 -12.68
C ILE A 66 -21.85 4.25 -13.42
N THR A 67 -21.42 3.07 -12.97
CA THR A 67 -21.96 1.77 -13.36
C THR A 67 -22.56 1.12 -12.11
N ILE A 68 -23.80 0.65 -12.21
CA ILE A 68 -24.39 -0.28 -11.23
C ILE A 68 -24.18 -1.72 -11.72
N GLU A 69 -23.96 -2.64 -10.79
CA GLU A 69 -24.07 -4.08 -11.01
C GLU A 69 -25.17 -4.66 -10.13
N TYR A 70 -26.03 -5.49 -10.72
CA TYR A 70 -27.17 -6.11 -10.04
C TYR A 70 -26.81 -7.53 -9.60
N PHE A 71 -27.23 -7.95 -8.41
CA PHE A 71 -27.00 -9.31 -7.91
C PHE A 71 -28.30 -9.95 -7.40
N ASN A 72 -28.40 -11.27 -7.51
CA ASN A 72 -29.47 -12.06 -6.92
C ASN A 72 -29.15 -12.51 -5.48
N ALA A 73 -30.09 -13.24 -4.87
CA ALA A 73 -29.96 -13.76 -3.50
C ALA A 73 -28.83 -14.80 -3.29
N SER A 74 -28.10 -15.18 -4.34
CA SER A 74 -26.93 -16.07 -4.30
C SER A 74 -25.63 -15.33 -4.64
N ASP A 75 -25.66 -13.98 -4.60
CA ASP A 75 -24.54 -13.09 -4.96
C ASP A 75 -24.00 -13.29 -6.38
N ALA A 76 -24.81 -13.87 -7.28
CA ALA A 76 -24.49 -13.99 -8.70
C ALA A 76 -24.90 -12.71 -9.44
N SER A 77 -23.98 -12.18 -10.27
CA SER A 77 -24.21 -11.00 -11.11
C SER A 77 -25.30 -11.27 -12.15
N LEU A 78 -26.24 -10.33 -12.25
CA LEU A 78 -27.33 -10.28 -13.23
C LEU A 78 -27.01 -9.29 -14.38
N GLY A 79 -25.78 -8.78 -14.44
CA GLY A 79 -25.33 -7.77 -15.40
C GLY A 79 -25.26 -6.36 -14.83
N THR A 80 -24.86 -5.42 -15.68
CA THR A 80 -24.52 -4.04 -15.32
C THR A 80 -25.36 -2.99 -16.05
N TYR A 81 -25.37 -1.78 -15.52
CA TYR A 81 -26.04 -0.60 -16.08
C TYR A 81 -25.15 0.63 -15.94
N ASP A 82 -24.63 1.14 -17.06
CA ASP A 82 -23.93 2.42 -17.14
C ASP A 82 -24.96 3.57 -17.16
N PHE A 83 -24.76 4.59 -16.31
CA PHE A 83 -25.66 5.74 -16.22
C PHE A 83 -25.61 6.64 -17.46
N THR A 84 -26.77 7.20 -17.83
CA THR A 84 -26.82 8.28 -18.84
C THR A 84 -26.20 9.58 -18.30
N PRO A 85 -25.79 10.53 -19.17
CA PRO A 85 -25.27 11.83 -18.72
C PRO A 85 -26.22 12.60 -17.80
N GLU A 86 -27.53 12.46 -17.99
CA GLU A 86 -28.59 13.09 -17.19
C GLU A 86 -28.72 12.42 -15.82
N GLN A 87 -28.57 11.09 -15.75
CA GLN A 87 -28.52 10.34 -14.50
C GLN A 87 -27.24 10.66 -13.71
N VAL A 88 -26.09 10.77 -14.37
CA VAL A 88 -24.86 11.27 -13.76
C VAL A 88 -25.06 12.70 -13.24
N ALA A 89 -25.63 13.61 -14.03
CA ALA A 89 -25.90 14.99 -13.58
C ALA A 89 -26.86 15.06 -12.39
N THR A 90 -27.84 14.14 -12.32
CA THR A 90 -28.74 13.99 -11.16
C THR A 90 -27.97 13.50 -9.93
N ALA A 91 -27.13 12.46 -10.08
CA ALA A 91 -26.27 11.92 -9.03
C ALA A 91 -25.25 12.94 -8.47
N LYS A 92 -24.77 13.88 -9.31
CA LYS A 92 -23.96 15.03 -8.88
C LYS A 92 -24.74 16.03 -8.02
N GLY A 93 -26.04 16.18 -8.29
CA GLY A 93 -26.93 17.19 -7.70
C GLY A 93 -27.73 16.74 -6.48
N ASP A 94 -27.49 15.53 -5.97
CA ASP A 94 -28.11 14.99 -4.76
C ASP A 94 -27.36 15.43 -3.49
N ASP A 95 -28.00 16.29 -2.70
CA ASP A 95 -27.47 16.80 -1.42
C ASP A 95 -27.62 15.75 -0.33
N GLN A 96 -26.53 15.04 -0.02
CA GLN A 96 -26.51 13.99 1.01
C GLN A 96 -26.94 14.49 2.40
N THR A 97 -26.80 15.79 2.67
CA THR A 97 -27.13 16.39 3.97
C THR A 97 -28.60 16.80 4.08
N ALA A 98 -29.36 16.78 2.99
CA ALA A 98 -30.79 17.01 3.00
C ALA A 98 -31.53 15.83 3.65
N ALA A 99 -32.60 16.13 4.39
CA ALA A 99 -33.55 15.12 4.83
C ALA A 99 -34.14 14.35 3.63
N ALA A 100 -34.59 13.11 3.82
CA ALA A 100 -34.98 12.19 2.75
C ALA A 100 -36.00 12.74 1.71
N ALA A 101 -36.83 13.73 2.08
CA ALA A 101 -37.76 14.40 1.16
C ALA A 101 -37.12 15.47 0.25
N GLY A 102 -35.89 15.90 0.53
CA GLY A 102 -35.08 16.81 -0.30
C GLY A 102 -33.99 16.10 -1.11
N ARG A 103 -33.73 14.83 -0.84
CA ARG A 103 -32.84 13.95 -1.63
C ARG A 103 -33.41 13.74 -3.04
N LYS A 104 -32.52 13.56 -4.02
CA LYS A 104 -32.83 13.39 -5.44
C LYS A 104 -32.24 12.07 -5.96
N PRO A 105 -32.85 10.92 -5.63
CA PRO A 105 -32.39 9.64 -6.15
C PRO A 105 -32.49 9.60 -7.68
N VAL A 106 -31.55 8.87 -8.29
CA VAL A 106 -31.62 8.51 -9.71
C VAL A 106 -32.63 7.39 -9.87
N ASN A 107 -33.73 7.65 -10.58
CA ASN A 107 -34.69 6.60 -10.88
C ASN A 107 -34.23 5.76 -12.09
N ILE A 108 -34.29 4.44 -11.94
CA ILE A 108 -33.92 3.45 -12.97
C ILE A 108 -35.08 2.46 -13.12
N SER A 109 -35.77 2.53 -14.26
CA SER A 109 -36.91 1.65 -14.56
C SER A 109 -36.47 0.29 -15.11
N ASN A 110 -37.22 -0.76 -14.76
CA ASN A 110 -37.09 -2.11 -15.32
C ASN A 110 -35.74 -2.79 -15.03
N ILE A 111 -35.27 -2.72 -13.79
CA ILE A 111 -34.12 -3.53 -13.33
C ILE A 111 -34.50 -5.03 -13.33
N PRO A 112 -33.52 -5.96 -13.36
CA PRO A 112 -33.82 -7.40 -13.34
C PRO A 112 -34.72 -7.81 -12.16
N SER A 113 -35.76 -8.61 -12.41
CA SER A 113 -36.72 -9.03 -11.37
C SER A 113 -36.05 -9.79 -10.22
N ALA A 114 -35.01 -10.59 -10.53
CA ALA A 114 -34.23 -11.34 -9.56
C ALA A 114 -33.27 -10.50 -8.69
N THR A 115 -33.15 -9.17 -8.92
CA THR A 115 -32.26 -8.32 -8.12
C THR A 115 -32.68 -8.27 -6.66
N THR A 116 -31.74 -8.55 -5.76
CA THR A 116 -31.84 -8.33 -4.31
C THR A 116 -30.77 -7.38 -3.79
N LYS A 117 -29.62 -7.28 -4.46
CA LYS A 117 -28.53 -6.36 -4.11
C LYS A 117 -28.04 -5.56 -5.32
N VAL A 118 -27.39 -4.43 -5.05
CA VAL A 118 -26.60 -3.70 -6.05
C VAL A 118 -25.21 -3.33 -5.54
N ASN A 119 -24.22 -3.29 -6.44
CA ASN A 119 -22.94 -2.64 -6.20
C ASN A 119 -22.74 -1.47 -7.17
N VAL A 120 -21.83 -0.56 -6.83
CA VAL A 120 -21.54 0.66 -7.57
C VAL A 120 -20.06 0.74 -7.92
N TYR A 121 -19.79 1.15 -9.16
CA TYR A 121 -18.48 1.48 -9.68
C TYR A 121 -18.53 2.92 -10.20
N MET A 122 -17.73 3.82 -9.64
CA MET A 122 -17.73 5.25 -9.98
C MET A 122 -16.33 5.66 -10.46
N ASN A 123 -16.28 6.41 -11.56
CA ASN A 123 -15.04 6.83 -12.21
C ASN A 123 -14.08 5.66 -12.55
N VAL A 124 -14.61 4.46 -12.79
CA VAL A 124 -13.81 3.31 -13.22
C VAL A 124 -13.32 3.54 -14.63
N ASP A 125 -12.00 3.48 -14.84
CA ASP A 125 -11.41 3.57 -16.17
C ASP A 125 -11.33 2.16 -16.76
N LYS A 126 -12.28 1.86 -17.67
CA LYS A 126 -12.36 0.56 -18.36
C LYS A 126 -11.20 0.34 -19.36
N SER A 127 -10.30 1.30 -19.53
CA SER A 127 -9.10 1.21 -20.38
C SER A 127 -7.78 1.15 -19.61
N ALA A 128 -7.76 1.48 -18.31
CA ALA A 128 -6.55 1.36 -17.48
C ALA A 128 -6.14 -0.10 -17.30
N ALA A 129 -4.93 -0.44 -17.76
CA ALA A 129 -4.36 -1.78 -17.70
C ALA A 129 -3.42 -1.96 -16.49
N ASP A 130 -2.68 -0.91 -16.12
CA ASP A 130 -1.61 -0.98 -15.13
C ASP A 130 -1.62 0.20 -14.12
N ILE A 131 -0.58 0.27 -13.29
CA ILE A 131 -0.41 1.31 -12.27
C ILE A 131 0.01 2.67 -12.86
N ASN A 132 0.62 2.71 -14.05
CA ASN A 132 1.00 3.94 -14.76
C ASN A 132 -0.23 4.64 -15.36
N ASP A 133 -1.25 3.90 -15.79
CA ASP A 133 -2.55 4.46 -16.17
C ASP A 133 -3.29 5.10 -14.98
N LEU A 134 -2.97 4.66 -13.76
CA LEU A 134 -3.60 5.08 -12.52
C LEU A 134 -2.80 6.16 -11.75
N GLN A 135 -1.69 6.66 -12.29
CA GLN A 135 -1.03 7.88 -11.79
C GLN A 135 -1.76 9.15 -12.27
N ILE A 136 -3.01 9.26 -11.83
CA ILE A 136 -3.96 10.30 -12.24
C ILE A 136 -4.41 11.14 -11.05
N GLY A 137 -4.78 12.40 -11.35
CA GLY A 137 -5.37 13.33 -10.40
C GLY A 137 -6.66 12.78 -9.77
N TYR A 138 -6.88 13.09 -8.49
CA TYR A 138 -7.99 12.58 -7.67
C TYR A 138 -9.39 12.81 -8.26
N THR A 139 -9.53 13.81 -9.13
CA THR A 139 -10.75 14.11 -9.89
C THR A 139 -11.16 12.97 -10.85
N LYS A 140 -10.23 12.09 -11.22
CA LYS A 140 -10.46 10.92 -12.09
C LYS A 140 -10.35 9.56 -11.38
N MET A 141 -10.16 9.58 -10.07
CA MET A 141 -9.84 8.40 -9.27
C MET A 141 -11.04 7.45 -9.13
N GLU A 142 -10.79 6.14 -9.17
CA GLU A 142 -11.85 5.15 -9.01
C GLU A 142 -12.38 5.07 -7.57
N TYR A 143 -13.70 4.91 -7.45
CA TYR A 143 -14.39 4.54 -6.22
C TYR A 143 -15.30 3.34 -6.49
N ARG A 144 -15.45 2.44 -5.51
CA ARG A 144 -16.33 1.27 -5.59
C ARG A 144 -17.08 1.09 -4.28
N GLY A 145 -18.32 0.60 -4.35
CA GLY A 145 -19.09 0.21 -3.18
C GLY A 145 -18.83 -1.22 -2.75
N THR A 146 -19.60 -1.64 -1.74
CA THR A 146 -19.90 -3.05 -1.46
C THR A 146 -21.33 -3.38 -1.93
N PRO A 147 -21.65 -4.64 -2.29
CA PRO A 147 -23.03 -5.03 -2.61
C PRO A 147 -23.98 -4.80 -1.43
N GLU A 148 -25.01 -3.97 -1.65
CA GLU A 148 -25.97 -3.53 -0.64
C GLU A 148 -27.41 -3.99 -1.00
N ASP A 149 -28.21 -4.38 -0.02
CA ASP A 149 -29.57 -4.91 -0.23
C ASP A 149 -30.57 -3.81 -0.66
N ILE A 150 -31.45 -4.11 -1.62
CA ILE A 150 -32.49 -3.18 -2.08
C ILE A 150 -33.78 -3.32 -1.25
N THR A 151 -34.29 -2.21 -0.73
CA THR A 151 -35.50 -2.18 0.13
C THR A 151 -36.73 -1.74 -0.67
N LEU A 152 -37.87 -2.43 -0.53
CA LEU A 152 -39.12 -2.00 -1.16
C LEU A 152 -39.60 -0.67 -0.57
N LYS A 153 -39.76 0.35 -1.42
CA LYS A 153 -40.12 1.73 -1.06
C LYS A 153 -41.57 2.07 -1.39
N THR A 154 -42.11 1.57 -2.51
CA THR A 154 -43.51 1.78 -2.89
C THR A 154 -43.98 0.66 -3.83
N PRO A 155 -45.02 -0.11 -3.48
CA PRO A 155 -45.62 -1.10 -4.38
C PRO A 155 -46.14 -0.46 -5.68
N GLY A 156 -46.07 -1.20 -6.80
CA GLY A 156 -46.48 -0.71 -8.12
C GLY A 156 -47.93 -0.21 -8.18
N GLY A 157 -48.84 -0.88 -7.46
CA GLY A 157 -50.25 -0.47 -7.36
C GLY A 157 -50.51 0.82 -6.58
N GLU A 158 -49.51 1.37 -5.89
CA GLU A 158 -49.63 2.57 -5.03
C GLU A 158 -48.91 3.80 -5.61
N ARG A 159 -48.33 3.69 -6.82
CA ARG A 159 -47.52 4.77 -7.43
C ARG A 159 -48.34 5.89 -8.04
N THR A 160 -47.91 7.13 -7.78
CA THR A 160 -48.52 8.35 -8.30
C THR A 160 -48.00 8.81 -9.66
N ASP A 161 -46.92 8.19 -10.17
CA ASP A 161 -46.33 8.48 -11.49
C ASP A 161 -46.95 7.67 -12.64
N GLY A 162 -47.89 6.77 -12.34
CA GLY A 162 -48.53 5.87 -13.31
C GLY A 162 -47.69 4.65 -13.69
N SER A 163 -46.53 4.42 -13.05
CA SER A 163 -45.76 3.19 -13.23
C SER A 163 -46.41 2.03 -12.45
N THR A 164 -46.56 0.88 -13.11
CA THR A 164 -47.05 -0.37 -12.48
C THR A 164 -45.94 -1.16 -11.78
N ASN A 165 -44.73 -0.62 -11.70
CA ASN A 165 -43.54 -1.32 -11.21
C ASN A 165 -43.38 -1.16 -9.70
N ASP A 166 -42.96 -2.22 -9.00
CA ASP A 166 -42.53 -2.10 -7.61
C ASP A 166 -41.26 -1.25 -7.53
N LEU A 167 -41.32 -0.13 -6.80
CA LEU A 167 -40.17 0.73 -6.57
C LEU A 167 -39.41 0.27 -5.33
N TYR A 168 -38.17 -0.11 -5.55
CA TYR A 168 -37.17 -0.34 -4.52
C TYR A 168 -36.30 0.92 -4.36
N SER A 169 -35.60 1.03 -3.23
CA SER A 169 -34.56 2.04 -3.02
C SER A 169 -33.34 1.45 -2.33
N VAL A 170 -32.20 2.08 -2.56
CA VAL A 170 -30.90 1.70 -1.98
C VAL A 170 -30.00 2.93 -1.89
N GLU A 171 -29.15 2.97 -0.88
CA GLU A 171 -28.12 3.99 -0.70
C GLU A 171 -26.76 3.32 -0.50
N VAL A 172 -25.97 3.24 -1.58
CA VAL A 172 -24.67 2.55 -1.54
C VAL A 172 -23.58 3.52 -1.12
N SER A 173 -22.78 3.17 -0.11
CA SER A 173 -21.55 3.92 0.21
C SER A 173 -20.43 3.51 -0.74
N VAL A 174 -19.87 4.45 -1.52
CA VAL A 174 -18.67 4.20 -2.34
C VAL A 174 -17.40 4.69 -1.65
N ALA A 175 -16.34 3.88 -1.76
CA ALA A 175 -15.03 4.11 -1.16
C ALA A 175 -13.91 4.07 -2.21
N PRO A 176 -12.79 4.75 -1.96
CA PRO A 176 -11.52 4.57 -2.69
C PRO A 176 -11.12 3.11 -2.95
N VAL A 177 -10.40 2.86 -4.05
CA VAL A 177 -9.83 1.52 -4.36
C VAL A 177 -8.31 1.45 -4.37
N LEU A 178 -7.62 2.59 -4.39
CA LEU A 178 -6.17 2.69 -4.32
C LEU A 178 -5.76 3.22 -2.94
N SER A 179 -4.49 3.06 -2.61
CA SER A 179 -3.78 3.83 -1.58
C SER A 179 -2.92 4.90 -2.26
N ARG A 180 -2.28 5.79 -1.48
CA ARG A 180 -1.36 6.80 -2.00
C ARG A 180 -0.15 6.94 -1.07
N PHE A 181 1.03 7.04 -1.63
CA PHE A 181 2.26 7.45 -0.92
C PHE A 181 2.58 8.90 -1.28
N GLU A 182 3.05 9.68 -0.31
CA GLU A 182 3.56 11.04 -0.53
C GLU A 182 4.88 11.25 0.22
N PHE A 183 5.83 11.93 -0.43
CA PHE A 183 7.05 12.45 0.15
C PHE A 183 7.04 13.98 0.13
N HIS A 184 7.31 14.57 1.30
CA HIS A 184 7.25 16.02 1.54
C HIS A 184 8.61 16.55 2.01
N GLY A 185 9.08 17.66 1.44
CA GLY A 185 10.36 18.29 1.79
C GLY A 185 11.52 17.92 0.86
N LYS A 186 12.73 18.37 1.21
CA LYS A 186 13.94 18.36 0.35
C LYS A 186 15.19 17.88 1.08
N ALA A 187 16.30 17.76 0.33
CA ALA A 187 17.60 17.32 0.84
C ALA A 187 18.07 18.00 2.14
N SER A 188 17.82 19.32 2.27
CA SER A 188 18.20 20.12 3.46
C SER A 188 17.49 19.72 4.75
N ASP A 189 16.35 19.04 4.64
CA ASP A 189 15.46 18.76 5.76
C ASP A 189 15.79 17.39 6.39
N ILE A 190 16.50 16.54 5.65
CA ILE A 190 17.00 15.23 6.10
C ILE A 190 18.05 15.44 7.20
N LYS A 191 17.82 14.84 8.37
CA LYS A 191 18.73 14.96 9.52
C LYS A 191 19.93 14.05 9.34
N VAL A 192 21.13 14.63 9.34
CA VAL A 192 22.39 13.90 9.21
C VAL A 192 23.21 14.04 10.48
N ASN A 193 23.37 12.94 11.22
CA ASN A 193 24.23 12.83 12.39
C ASN A 193 25.64 12.46 11.95
N SER A 194 26.47 13.47 11.66
CA SER A 194 27.87 13.33 11.21
C SER A 194 28.85 13.80 12.28
N SER A 195 30.15 13.65 12.01
CA SER A 195 31.24 14.20 12.83
C SER A 195 31.24 15.74 12.92
N THR A 196 30.45 16.43 12.09
CA THR A 196 30.32 17.91 12.11
C THR A 196 29.04 18.41 12.79
N SER A 197 28.06 17.52 13.01
CA SER A 197 26.66 17.91 13.31
C SER A 197 25.97 17.10 14.42
N GLY A 198 26.39 15.86 14.67
CA GLY A 198 25.72 14.95 15.61
C GLY A 198 26.54 14.65 16.86
N THR A 199 26.04 13.71 17.67
CA THR A 199 26.74 13.12 18.82
C THR A 199 26.69 11.60 18.72
N LEU A 200 27.82 10.92 18.93
CA LEU A 200 27.84 9.46 19.01
C LEU A 200 27.04 8.95 20.21
N PRO A 201 26.34 7.81 20.12
CA PRO A 201 25.65 7.21 21.27
C PRO A 201 26.63 6.75 22.35
N THR A 202 26.16 6.66 23.59
CA THR A 202 26.90 6.02 24.67
C THR A 202 27.06 4.52 24.37
N GLY A 203 28.31 4.06 24.32
CA GLY A 203 28.64 2.65 24.12
C GLY A 203 28.48 1.78 25.38
N VAL A 204 28.81 0.49 25.24
CA VAL A 204 28.82 -0.50 26.33
C VAL A 204 30.27 -0.84 26.66
N THR A 205 30.62 -0.92 27.95
CA THR A 205 31.97 -1.33 28.40
C THR A 205 31.87 -2.57 29.26
N ASN A 206 32.43 -3.69 28.79
CA ASN A 206 32.44 -5.00 29.48
C ASN A 206 31.03 -5.48 29.94
N GLY A 207 29.99 -5.15 29.18
CA GLY A 207 28.60 -5.50 29.47
C GLY A 207 28.21 -6.91 29.02
N THR A 208 26.92 -7.19 29.07
CA THR A 208 26.29 -8.47 28.67
C THR A 208 25.95 -8.52 27.17
N LYS A 209 25.62 -9.72 26.68
CA LYS A 209 25.12 -9.95 25.31
C LYS A 209 23.85 -9.15 25.02
N ASP A 210 22.94 -9.06 25.99
CA ASP A 210 21.68 -8.32 25.83
C ASP A 210 21.87 -6.80 25.83
N GLN A 211 22.90 -6.30 26.52
CA GLN A 211 23.32 -4.90 26.38
C GLN A 211 23.90 -4.65 24.98
N ALA A 212 24.73 -5.56 24.44
CA ALA A 212 25.27 -5.43 23.09
C ALA A 212 24.19 -5.50 21.98
N LYS A 213 23.17 -6.37 22.15
CA LYS A 213 22.00 -6.48 21.25
C LYS A 213 21.21 -5.18 21.05
N ALA A 214 21.34 -4.21 21.96
CA ALA A 214 20.72 -2.88 21.79
C ALA A 214 21.45 -1.97 20.77
N HIS A 215 22.63 -2.38 20.29
CA HIS A 215 23.52 -1.55 19.47
C HIS A 215 23.99 -2.21 18.16
N VAL A 216 23.98 -3.55 18.08
CA VAL A 216 24.46 -4.34 16.93
C VAL A 216 23.62 -5.60 16.72
N SER A 217 23.66 -6.16 15.50
CA SER A 217 22.88 -7.34 15.11
C SER A 217 23.38 -8.64 15.76
N ASP A 218 22.50 -9.63 15.84
CA ASP A 218 22.87 -10.99 16.26
C ASP A 218 23.90 -11.66 15.33
N ALA A 219 23.96 -11.25 14.06
CA ALA A 219 24.98 -11.71 13.12
C ALA A 219 26.38 -11.17 13.50
N THR A 220 26.49 -9.86 13.78
CA THR A 220 27.72 -9.23 14.28
C THR A 220 28.15 -9.81 15.62
N ILE A 221 27.20 -10.09 16.52
CA ILE A 221 27.49 -10.73 17.81
C ILE A 221 28.03 -12.15 17.63
N ALA A 222 27.40 -12.99 16.80
CA ALA A 222 27.88 -14.34 16.51
C ALA A 222 29.26 -14.34 15.83
N ALA A 223 29.53 -13.39 14.94
CA ALA A 223 30.83 -13.20 14.30
C ALA A 223 31.92 -12.79 15.32
N ALA A 224 31.62 -11.84 16.21
CA ALA A 224 32.56 -11.37 17.22
C ALA A 224 32.83 -12.41 18.32
N GLU A 225 31.82 -13.15 18.78
CA GLU A 225 31.99 -14.29 19.70
C GLU A 225 32.93 -15.34 19.11
N LYS A 226 32.69 -15.74 17.86
CA LYS A 226 33.54 -16.68 17.14
C LYS A 226 34.98 -16.16 17.00
N ALA A 227 35.16 -14.90 16.59
CA ALA A 227 36.47 -14.29 16.42
C ALA A 227 37.24 -14.16 17.75
N ALA A 228 36.55 -13.91 18.86
CA ALA A 228 37.13 -13.90 20.20
C ALA A 228 37.54 -15.30 20.68
N GLN A 229 36.74 -16.34 20.41
CA GLN A 229 37.15 -17.72 20.66
C GLN A 229 38.38 -18.12 19.82
N GLU A 230 38.44 -17.73 18.55
CA GLU A 230 39.59 -17.99 17.67
C GLU A 230 40.86 -17.26 18.15
N ALA A 231 40.72 -16.02 18.65
CA ALA A 231 41.81 -15.29 19.31
C ALA A 231 42.28 -16.03 20.59
N TRP A 232 41.36 -16.50 21.43
CA TRP A 232 41.69 -17.28 22.63
C TRP A 232 42.43 -18.58 22.29
N ARG A 233 41.95 -19.37 21.31
CA ARG A 233 42.60 -20.62 20.86
C ARG A 233 44.02 -20.35 20.32
N LYS A 234 44.22 -19.22 19.64
CA LYS A 234 45.53 -18.79 19.14
C LYS A 234 46.49 -18.38 20.26
N ALA A 235 45.97 -17.82 21.35
CA ALA A 235 46.75 -17.49 22.55
C ALA A 235 47.05 -18.72 23.44
N ASN A 236 46.20 -19.75 23.39
CA ASN A 236 46.27 -20.95 24.26
C ASN A 236 46.48 -22.24 23.44
N PRO A 237 47.58 -22.38 22.66
CA PRO A 237 47.79 -23.51 21.76
C PRO A 237 47.90 -24.83 22.53
N GLY A 238 47.09 -25.82 22.14
CA GLY A 238 47.07 -27.16 22.77
C GLY A 238 46.26 -27.25 24.07
N VAL A 239 45.67 -26.14 24.53
CA VAL A 239 44.67 -26.15 25.62
C VAL A 239 43.30 -26.50 25.03
N ALA A 240 42.49 -27.24 25.77
CA ALA A 240 41.11 -27.53 25.36
C ALA A 240 40.22 -26.28 25.48
N ASP A 241 39.23 -26.15 24.58
CA ASP A 241 38.21 -25.11 24.62
C ASP A 241 37.52 -25.07 26.00
N PRO A 242 37.43 -23.91 26.68
CA PRO A 242 36.76 -23.80 27.97
C PRO A 242 35.25 -24.04 27.84
N SER A 243 34.67 -24.68 28.86
CA SER A 243 33.25 -24.98 28.92
C SER A 243 32.71 -24.72 30.33
N PRO A 244 31.79 -23.75 30.53
CA PRO A 244 31.29 -22.80 29.53
C PRO A 244 32.35 -21.78 29.08
N TRP A 245 32.11 -21.13 27.93
CA TRP A 245 32.83 -19.91 27.56
C TRP A 245 32.28 -18.72 28.35
N SER A 246 33.17 -17.95 28.99
CA SER A 246 32.82 -16.63 29.54
C SER A 246 33.05 -15.54 28.49
N PHE A 247 32.12 -14.60 28.38
CA PHE A 247 32.16 -13.50 27.43
C PHE A 247 31.82 -12.16 28.09
N THR A 248 32.56 -11.11 27.75
CA THR A 248 32.17 -9.71 28.00
C THR A 248 32.17 -8.92 26.69
N TYR A 249 31.24 -7.97 26.59
CA TYR A 249 30.92 -7.27 25.35
C TYR A 249 31.22 -5.78 25.52
N THR A 250 32.04 -5.22 24.64
CA THR A 250 32.32 -3.79 24.58
C THR A 250 31.86 -3.27 23.22
N VAL A 251 30.99 -2.27 23.20
CA VAL A 251 30.54 -1.58 22.00
C VAL A 251 31.05 -0.15 22.06
N THR A 252 31.83 0.25 21.06
CA THR A 252 32.20 1.65 20.83
C THR A 252 31.54 2.17 19.56
N TYR A 253 31.66 3.48 19.31
CA TYR A 253 31.18 4.13 18.10
C TYR A 253 32.29 4.98 17.49
N GLU A 254 32.32 5.07 16.17
CA GLU A 254 33.21 5.96 15.42
C GLU A 254 32.48 6.51 14.20
N TYR A 255 32.68 7.79 13.87
CA TYR A 255 32.09 8.38 12.67
C TYR A 255 32.72 7.77 11.42
N ASP A 256 31.89 7.52 10.41
CA ASP A 256 32.32 7.07 9.09
C ASP A 256 32.89 8.25 8.28
N ALA A 257 33.35 7.98 7.05
CA ALA A 257 33.80 9.02 6.13
C ALA A 257 32.64 9.98 5.78
N ALA A 258 32.64 11.16 6.39
CA ALA A 258 31.55 12.12 6.30
C ALA A 258 31.29 12.62 4.87
N TYR A 259 30.01 12.87 4.57
CA TYR A 259 29.52 13.42 3.31
C TYR A 259 28.33 14.35 3.57
N THR A 260 28.18 15.39 2.76
CA THR A 260 26.97 16.24 2.79
C THR A 260 26.02 15.76 1.70
N ILE A 261 24.76 15.53 2.02
CA ILE A 261 23.70 15.35 1.01
C ILE A 261 23.42 16.74 0.43
N THR A 262 23.61 16.90 -0.88
CA THR A 262 23.45 18.18 -1.57
C THR A 262 22.09 18.29 -2.27
N ASP A 263 21.56 17.17 -2.77
CA ASP A 263 20.26 17.12 -3.46
C ASP A 263 19.66 15.70 -3.42
N ILE A 264 18.39 15.57 -3.81
CA ILE A 264 17.71 14.28 -4.04
C ILE A 264 17.52 14.12 -5.56
N ASP A 265 18.53 13.62 -6.25
CA ASP A 265 18.58 13.35 -7.70
C ASP A 265 17.38 12.56 -8.28
N GLY A 266 16.59 11.89 -7.45
CA GLY A 266 15.38 11.19 -7.89
C GLY A 266 14.71 10.32 -6.84
N TYR A 267 13.48 9.96 -7.15
CA TYR A 267 12.54 9.24 -6.29
C TYR A 267 12.02 8.01 -7.05
N TYR A 268 11.98 6.84 -6.42
CA TYR A 268 11.56 5.59 -7.08
C TYR A 268 10.68 4.75 -6.14
N MET A 269 9.59 4.20 -6.67
CA MET A 269 8.83 3.12 -6.03
C MET A 269 9.33 1.76 -6.53
N ASN A 270 9.48 0.79 -5.63
CA ASN A 270 9.83 -0.59 -5.97
C ASN A 270 9.07 -1.59 -5.07
N ASN A 271 9.09 -2.89 -5.41
CA ASN A 271 8.38 -3.96 -4.70
C ASN A 271 6.85 -3.76 -4.60
N ILE A 272 6.26 -3.32 -5.72
CA ILE A 272 4.83 -3.03 -5.87
C ILE A 272 4.20 -3.88 -6.97
N PRO A 273 2.90 -4.21 -6.91
CA PRO A 273 2.21 -4.84 -8.03
C PRO A 273 1.93 -3.79 -9.11
N LEU A 274 2.25 -4.11 -10.36
CA LEU A 274 2.01 -3.19 -11.49
C LEU A 274 0.59 -3.31 -12.07
N THR A 275 -0.12 -4.41 -11.78
CA THR A 275 -1.52 -4.62 -12.16
C THR A 275 -2.33 -5.03 -10.94
N LYS A 276 -3.66 -4.82 -10.98
CA LYS A 276 -4.54 -5.03 -9.83
C LYS A 276 -4.56 -6.51 -9.39
N GLY A 277 -3.97 -6.79 -8.22
CA GLY A 277 -3.81 -8.15 -7.71
C GLY A 277 -2.71 -8.96 -8.39
N GLY A 278 -1.83 -8.31 -9.15
CA GLY A 278 -0.62 -8.93 -9.72
C GLY A 278 0.46 -9.22 -8.68
N ASN A 279 1.51 -9.91 -9.11
CA ASN A 279 2.69 -10.15 -8.28
C ASN A 279 3.47 -8.86 -8.01
N LEU A 280 4.17 -8.79 -6.87
CA LEU A 280 5.11 -7.70 -6.60
C LEU A 280 6.27 -7.72 -7.61
N VAL A 281 6.55 -6.56 -8.19
CA VAL A 281 7.70 -6.34 -9.06
C VAL A 281 8.78 -5.67 -8.25
N ILE A 282 9.85 -6.42 -7.97
CA ILE A 282 11.09 -5.91 -7.38
C ILE A 282 12.17 -5.85 -8.46
N ASN A 283 12.67 -4.64 -8.70
CA ASN A 283 13.82 -4.38 -9.55
C ASN A 283 15.12 -4.69 -8.80
N ALA A 284 16.18 -4.99 -9.55
CA ALA A 284 17.42 -5.55 -9.01
C ALA A 284 18.67 -4.81 -9.47
N ASN A 285 19.71 -4.91 -8.65
CA ASN A 285 21.03 -4.32 -8.91
C ASN A 285 21.82 -5.14 -9.93
N ASN A 286 22.88 -4.55 -10.47
CA ASN A 286 23.93 -5.22 -11.23
C ASN A 286 25.12 -5.57 -10.31
N GLY A 287 26.11 -6.30 -10.84
CA GLY A 287 27.30 -6.71 -10.09
C GLY A 287 28.26 -5.58 -9.67
N THR A 288 28.01 -4.33 -10.10
CA THR A 288 28.73 -3.13 -9.65
C THR A 288 27.91 -2.24 -8.71
N GLY A 289 26.69 -2.67 -8.33
CA GLY A 289 25.88 -2.06 -7.28
C GLY A 289 24.68 -1.25 -7.74
N ASP A 290 24.82 -0.48 -8.82
CA ASP A 290 23.76 0.30 -9.46
C ASP A 290 22.61 -0.58 -10.01
N TRP A 291 21.48 0.00 -10.39
CA TRP A 291 20.39 -0.71 -11.07
C TRP A 291 20.91 -1.48 -12.29
N ASN A 292 20.42 -2.71 -12.52
CA ASN A 292 20.72 -3.42 -13.75
C ASN A 292 19.93 -2.86 -14.95
N ASP A 293 20.32 -3.24 -16.16
CA ASP A 293 19.78 -2.64 -17.38
C ASP A 293 18.28 -2.92 -17.55
N ALA A 294 17.80 -4.09 -17.11
CA ALA A 294 16.37 -4.43 -17.10
C ALA A 294 15.55 -3.67 -16.03
N ALA A 295 16.19 -3.19 -14.96
CA ALA A 295 15.57 -2.27 -13.99
C ALA A 295 15.51 -0.84 -14.55
N LYS A 296 16.60 -0.37 -15.17
CA LYS A 296 16.65 0.93 -15.87
C LYS A 296 15.65 1.00 -17.02
N ASP A 297 15.46 -0.10 -17.75
CA ASP A 297 14.48 -0.21 -18.83
C ASP A 297 13.01 -0.14 -18.39
N LYS A 298 12.72 -0.15 -17.08
CA LYS A 298 11.37 0.13 -16.55
C LYS A 298 11.19 1.57 -16.08
N TYR A 299 12.25 2.19 -15.56
CA TYR A 299 12.26 3.60 -15.14
C TYR A 299 12.68 4.52 -16.30
N LYS A 300 11.95 4.41 -17.41
CA LYS A 300 12.09 5.23 -18.62
C LYS A 300 10.73 5.35 -19.32
N ILE A 301 10.63 6.25 -20.30
CA ILE A 301 9.48 6.37 -21.20
C ILE A 301 9.20 5.00 -21.86
N ASP A 302 7.92 4.62 -21.95
CA ASP A 302 7.44 3.31 -22.45
C ASP A 302 7.89 2.08 -21.62
N GLY A 303 8.40 2.27 -20.40
CA GLY A 303 8.78 1.19 -19.47
C GLY A 303 7.68 0.83 -18.47
N ASP A 304 7.66 -0.40 -17.95
CA ASP A 304 6.63 -0.93 -17.03
C ASP A 304 6.38 -0.06 -15.78
N MET A 305 7.29 0.85 -15.43
CA MET A 305 7.25 1.68 -14.23
C MET A 305 7.46 3.17 -14.56
N GLU A 306 7.10 3.58 -15.79
CA GLU A 306 7.39 4.92 -16.33
C GLU A 306 6.87 6.10 -15.51
N LYS A 307 5.80 5.91 -14.72
CA LYS A 307 5.24 6.94 -13.82
C LYS A 307 5.43 6.60 -12.33
N MET A 308 6.20 5.56 -12.02
CA MET A 308 6.50 5.12 -10.65
C MET A 308 7.89 5.59 -10.18
N PHE A 309 8.43 6.61 -10.85
CA PHE A 309 9.65 7.32 -10.47
C PHE A 309 9.58 8.80 -10.91
N ASP A 310 10.44 9.64 -10.34
CA ASP A 310 10.60 11.05 -10.72
C ASP A 310 12.07 11.47 -10.59
N THR A 311 12.65 12.04 -11.66
CA THR A 311 13.99 12.65 -11.69
C THR A 311 13.96 14.11 -12.19
N THR A 312 12.80 14.78 -12.11
CA THR A 312 12.62 16.20 -12.43
C THR A 312 12.94 17.12 -11.25
N VAL A 313 12.77 16.62 -10.02
CA VAL A 313 13.27 17.16 -8.74
C VAL A 313 13.05 18.66 -8.56
N GLU A 314 11.85 19.02 -8.13
CA GLU A 314 11.52 20.40 -7.76
C GLU A 314 11.49 20.52 -6.22
N ALA A 315 12.26 21.47 -5.67
CA ALA A 315 12.66 21.50 -4.26
C ALA A 315 11.55 21.73 -3.21
N ASP A 316 10.32 21.97 -3.65
CA ASP A 316 9.13 22.16 -2.81
C ASP A 316 7.90 21.36 -3.35
N LYS A 317 8.11 20.50 -4.35
CA LYS A 317 7.06 19.64 -4.95
C LYS A 317 6.78 18.43 -4.07
N VAL A 318 5.51 18.15 -3.81
CA VAL A 318 5.09 16.88 -3.19
C VAL A 318 5.24 15.77 -4.22
N ILE A 319 6.19 14.86 -3.98
CA ILE A 319 6.36 13.65 -4.80
C ILE A 319 5.35 12.62 -4.34
N ALA A 320 4.57 12.03 -5.25
CA ALA A 320 3.50 11.15 -4.83
C ALA A 320 3.13 10.10 -5.87
N TYR A 321 2.71 8.93 -5.37
CA TYR A 321 2.36 7.76 -6.16
C TYR A 321 1.05 7.15 -5.66
N ASN A 322 0.11 6.92 -6.56
CA ASN A 322 -1.06 6.08 -6.29
C ASN A 322 -0.59 4.61 -6.35
N LEU A 323 -1.05 3.77 -5.42
CA LEU A 323 -0.60 2.38 -5.29
C LEU A 323 -1.81 1.45 -5.11
N PHE A 324 -1.80 0.26 -5.71
CA PHE A 324 -2.80 -0.76 -5.37
C PHE A 324 -2.68 -1.14 -3.88
N PRO A 325 -3.78 -1.53 -3.21
CA PRO A 325 -3.72 -1.97 -1.82
C PRO A 325 -2.84 -3.20 -1.66
N GLN A 326 -1.96 -3.17 -0.65
CA GLN A 326 -0.89 -4.15 -0.45
C GLN A 326 -0.75 -4.45 1.05
N THR A 327 -0.75 -5.72 1.43
CA THR A 327 -0.70 -6.16 2.84
C THR A 327 0.47 -7.11 3.02
N ALA A 328 1.20 -6.92 4.13
CA ALA A 328 2.40 -7.70 4.42
C ALA A 328 2.06 -9.18 4.64
N THR A 329 3.03 -10.06 4.37
CA THR A 329 2.99 -11.46 4.79
C THR A 329 2.69 -11.54 6.29
N ASN A 330 1.78 -12.43 6.69
CA ASN A 330 1.24 -12.55 8.06
C ASN A 330 0.39 -11.36 8.57
N GLY A 331 0.19 -10.30 7.77
CA GLY A 331 -0.76 -9.21 8.03
C GLY A 331 -0.51 -8.47 9.35
N THR A 332 -1.49 -8.47 10.27
CA THR A 332 -1.33 -7.87 11.61
C THR A 332 -0.33 -8.59 12.50
N GLY A 333 0.10 -9.81 12.14
CA GLY A 333 1.19 -10.55 12.77
C GLY A 333 2.54 -10.43 12.04
N ALA A 334 2.67 -9.54 11.05
CA ALA A 334 3.89 -9.38 10.26
C ALA A 334 5.08 -8.95 11.11
N SER A 335 6.21 -9.64 10.93
CA SER A 335 7.51 -9.22 11.43
C SER A 335 8.11 -8.09 10.58
N THR A 336 9.17 -7.44 11.08
CA THR A 336 9.96 -6.49 10.25
C THR A 336 10.46 -7.14 8.97
N THR A 337 10.82 -8.44 9.00
CA THR A 337 11.27 -9.19 7.82
C THR A 337 10.13 -9.39 6.82
N ASP A 338 8.92 -9.70 7.28
CA ASP A 338 7.75 -9.80 6.41
C ASP A 338 7.48 -8.47 5.71
N VAL A 339 7.43 -7.37 6.49
CA VAL A 339 7.24 -6.00 5.99
C VAL A 339 8.31 -5.66 4.93
N LYS A 340 9.60 -5.83 5.24
CA LYS A 340 10.71 -5.52 4.33
C LYS A 340 10.82 -6.45 3.10
N THR A 341 9.98 -7.48 3.01
CA THR A 341 9.89 -8.38 1.84
C THR A 341 8.63 -8.14 1.01
N SER A 342 7.54 -7.64 1.62
CA SER A 342 6.19 -7.68 1.01
C SER A 342 5.45 -6.34 0.97
N MET A 343 6.07 -5.24 1.45
CA MET A 343 5.53 -3.88 1.36
C MET A 343 6.25 -3.03 0.32
N PRO A 344 5.65 -1.91 -0.16
CA PRO A 344 6.29 -1.00 -1.11
C PRO A 344 7.61 -0.46 -0.55
N HIS A 345 8.65 -0.48 -1.36
CA HIS A 345 9.89 0.23 -1.08
C HIS A 345 9.82 1.63 -1.67
N PHE A 346 10.27 2.62 -0.91
CA PHE A 346 10.53 3.97 -1.40
C PHE A 346 12.02 4.22 -1.39
N VAL A 347 12.59 4.56 -2.55
CA VAL A 347 14.04 4.69 -2.75
C VAL A 347 14.37 6.12 -3.18
N LEU A 348 15.26 6.77 -2.43
CA LEU A 348 15.82 8.08 -2.77
C LEU A 348 17.20 7.90 -3.41
N LYS A 349 17.44 8.60 -4.52
CA LYS A 349 18.78 8.83 -5.07
C LYS A 349 19.30 10.14 -4.50
N LEU A 350 20.43 10.11 -3.81
CA LEU A 350 21.00 11.24 -3.08
C LEU A 350 22.31 11.69 -3.75
N ALA A 351 22.38 12.96 -4.15
CA ALA A 351 23.64 13.58 -4.54
C ALA A 351 24.45 13.90 -3.29
N THR A 352 25.76 13.61 -3.28
CA THR A 352 26.63 13.89 -2.13
C THR A 352 27.97 14.49 -2.50
N SER A 353 28.52 15.31 -1.60
CA SER A 353 29.83 15.95 -1.74
C SER A 353 31.01 15.11 -1.23
N GLY A 354 30.81 13.81 -1.00
CA GLY A 354 31.79 12.92 -0.35
C GLY A 354 32.47 11.92 -1.29
N THR A 355 33.09 10.90 -0.70
CA THR A 355 33.54 9.72 -1.45
C THR A 355 32.31 8.96 -1.94
N ALA A 356 32.19 8.84 -3.26
CA ALA A 356 30.96 8.59 -4.03
C ALA A 356 30.02 9.80 -4.13
N SER A 357 29.85 10.32 -5.36
CA SER A 357 28.99 11.47 -5.68
C SER A 357 27.49 11.16 -5.59
N THR A 358 27.13 9.87 -5.57
CA THR A 358 25.76 9.39 -5.43
C THR A 358 25.74 8.32 -4.34
N ARG A 359 24.71 8.38 -3.49
CA ARG A 359 24.31 7.31 -2.58
C ARG A 359 22.81 7.10 -2.72
N TRP A 360 22.30 5.97 -2.24
CA TRP A 360 20.87 5.69 -2.20
C TRP A 360 20.42 5.51 -0.76
N LEU A 361 19.15 5.81 -0.50
CA LEU A 361 18.47 5.50 0.76
C LEU A 361 17.22 4.67 0.45
N THR A 362 17.14 3.48 1.01
CA THR A 362 16.07 2.50 0.72
C THR A 362 15.20 2.35 1.97
N ILE A 363 13.95 2.75 1.88
CA ILE A 363 12.97 2.70 2.97
C ILE A 363 12.00 1.56 2.68
N ARG A 364 12.16 0.45 3.40
CA ARG A 364 11.35 -0.77 3.26
C ARG A 364 10.37 -1.03 4.41
N ALA A 365 10.51 -0.30 5.51
CA ALA A 365 9.64 -0.42 6.67
C ALA A 365 9.20 0.97 7.13
N LEU A 366 7.88 1.17 7.18
CA LEU A 366 7.27 2.40 7.65
C LEU A 366 6.67 2.15 9.04
N LYS A 367 6.62 3.19 9.89
CA LYS A 367 6.06 3.12 11.25
C LYS A 367 5.06 4.25 11.49
N ALA A 368 3.89 3.90 12.02
CA ALA A 368 2.87 4.86 12.44
C ALA A 368 2.90 4.95 13.98
N ALA A 369 3.44 6.06 14.50
CA ALA A 369 4.02 6.09 15.84
C ALA A 369 5.00 4.89 16.00
N ASP A 370 4.93 4.14 17.11
CA ASP A 370 5.85 3.01 17.37
C ASP A 370 5.46 1.69 16.67
N ALA A 371 4.32 1.64 15.97
CA ALA A 371 3.81 0.43 15.31
C ALA A 371 4.28 0.32 13.84
N LEU A 372 4.68 -0.88 13.40
CA LEU A 372 4.95 -1.17 12.00
C LEU A 372 3.69 -1.00 11.14
N VAL A 373 3.85 -0.40 9.96
CA VAL A 373 2.81 -0.35 8.93
C VAL A 373 2.81 -1.67 8.17
N THR A 374 1.78 -2.50 8.41
CA THR A 374 1.65 -3.83 7.80
C THR A 374 0.65 -3.89 6.64
N SER A 375 0.00 -2.77 6.30
CA SER A 375 -0.81 -2.63 5.08
C SER A 375 -0.83 -1.20 4.53
N PHE A 376 -0.91 -1.12 3.21
CA PHE A 376 -1.31 0.05 2.43
C PHE A 376 -2.78 -0.17 2.05
N ASP A 377 -3.70 0.38 2.84
CA ASP A 377 -5.13 0.17 2.65
C ASP A 377 -5.69 1.15 1.61
N ALA A 378 -6.75 0.72 0.93
CA ALA A 378 -7.51 1.60 0.05
C ALA A 378 -8.05 2.82 0.83
N GLY A 379 -7.94 4.01 0.24
CA GLY A 379 -8.40 5.25 0.85
C GLY A 379 -7.47 5.84 1.91
N LYS A 380 -6.21 5.40 1.99
CA LYS A 380 -5.19 6.01 2.86
C LYS A 380 -4.06 6.69 2.09
N VAL A 381 -3.61 7.85 2.58
CA VAL A 381 -2.38 8.53 2.19
C VAL A 381 -1.32 8.29 3.28
N TYR A 382 -0.19 7.75 2.87
CA TYR A 382 0.98 7.47 3.70
C TYR A 382 2.00 8.58 3.44
N VAL A 383 2.07 9.55 4.35
CA VAL A 383 2.92 10.74 4.19
C VAL A 383 4.24 10.55 4.94
N LEU A 384 5.34 10.63 4.21
CA LEU A 384 6.71 10.68 4.72
C LEU A 384 7.27 12.10 4.58
N ASN A 385 7.75 12.70 5.67
CA ASN A 385 8.48 13.97 5.59
C ASN A 385 9.99 13.70 5.54
N ALA A 386 10.73 14.44 4.73
CA ALA A 386 12.20 14.46 4.74
C ALA A 386 12.76 14.72 6.15
N ALA A 387 12.09 15.57 6.94
CA ALA A 387 12.42 15.89 8.32
C ALA A 387 12.28 14.71 9.31
N ASP A 388 11.61 13.62 8.95
CA ASP A 388 11.51 12.40 9.79
C ASP A 388 12.62 11.39 9.47
N ILE A 389 13.35 11.58 8.36
CA ILE A 389 14.52 10.78 8.01
C ILE A 389 15.72 11.21 8.87
N ASN A 390 16.37 10.24 9.50
CA ASN A 390 17.56 10.42 10.31
C ASN A 390 18.67 9.47 9.83
N ILE A 391 19.75 10.03 9.29
CA ILE A 391 20.92 9.31 8.76
C ILE A 391 22.07 9.41 9.76
N ASN A 392 22.63 8.26 10.14
CA ASN A 392 23.68 8.16 11.14
C ASN A 392 25.01 7.81 10.48
N GLN A 393 25.88 8.79 10.23
CA GLN A 393 27.19 8.57 9.57
C GLN A 393 28.22 8.03 10.58
N TYR A 394 27.91 6.92 11.23
CA TYR A 394 28.79 6.24 12.16
C TYR A 394 28.62 4.72 12.15
N SER A 395 29.71 4.01 12.45
CA SER A 395 29.70 2.58 12.71
C SER A 395 29.69 2.32 14.21
N ALA A 396 28.87 1.36 14.65
CA ALA A 396 29.10 0.68 15.93
C ALA A 396 30.26 -0.30 15.74
N LYS A 397 31.07 -0.50 16.79
CA LYS A 397 32.19 -1.46 16.79
C LYS A 397 32.04 -2.39 17.98
N LEU A 398 31.69 -3.65 17.71
CA LEU A 398 31.61 -4.68 18.74
C LEU A 398 32.98 -5.33 18.93
N LYS A 399 33.41 -5.39 20.19
CA LYS A 399 34.56 -6.16 20.66
C LYS A 399 34.09 -7.14 21.72
N VAL A 400 34.32 -8.43 21.49
CA VAL A 400 34.04 -9.48 22.48
C VAL A 400 35.36 -9.95 23.10
N THR A 401 35.37 -10.08 24.42
CA THR A 401 36.46 -10.72 25.16
C THR A 401 35.98 -12.08 25.62
N ALA A 402 36.67 -13.14 25.20
CA ALA A 402 36.34 -14.53 25.51
C ALA A 402 37.40 -15.10 26.45
N ASN A 403 37.02 -15.47 27.68
CA ASN A 403 37.91 -15.97 28.74
C ASN A 403 39.23 -15.16 28.82
N ASP A 404 39.10 -13.88 29.15
CA ASP A 404 40.16 -12.87 29.28
C ASP A 404 40.97 -12.54 28.00
N THR A 405 40.70 -13.20 26.86
CA THR A 405 41.31 -12.85 25.57
C THR A 405 40.37 -12.01 24.71
N ALA A 406 40.79 -10.79 24.39
CA ALA A 406 40.04 -9.91 23.49
C ALA A 406 40.13 -10.37 22.02
N GLY A 407 38.98 -10.47 21.36
CA GLY A 407 38.89 -10.61 19.91
C GLY A 407 39.17 -9.31 19.15
N PRO A 408 39.18 -9.37 17.81
CA PRO A 408 39.18 -8.18 16.97
C PRO A 408 37.86 -7.40 17.14
N GLU A 409 37.87 -6.13 16.72
CA GLU A 409 36.66 -5.33 16.59
C GLU A 409 35.94 -5.66 15.27
N ILE A 410 34.63 -5.93 15.36
CA ILE A 410 33.74 -6.16 14.22
C ILE A 410 32.85 -4.91 14.05
N PRO A 411 32.89 -4.21 12.90
CA PRO A 411 32.06 -3.06 12.65
C PRO A 411 30.64 -3.46 12.20
N GLU A 412 29.64 -2.75 12.72
CA GLU A 412 28.26 -2.72 12.28
C GLU A 412 27.97 -1.29 11.79
N PRO A 413 28.03 -1.01 10.48
CA PRO A 413 27.89 0.35 9.95
C PRO A 413 26.43 0.80 9.97
N ILE A 414 26.12 1.80 10.81
CA ILE A 414 24.74 2.25 11.10
C ILE A 414 24.20 3.23 10.03
N ASP A 415 25.07 3.76 9.16
CA ASP A 415 24.67 4.57 8.01
C ASP A 415 23.71 3.78 7.10
N PRO A 416 22.42 4.18 6.95
CA PRO A 416 21.44 3.47 6.14
C PRO A 416 21.58 3.74 4.64
N THR A 417 22.54 4.59 4.24
CA THR A 417 22.80 4.87 2.83
C THR A 417 23.85 3.92 2.25
N ASP A 418 23.71 3.61 0.97
CA ASP A 418 24.51 2.59 0.30
C ASP A 418 24.81 3.01 -1.16
N PRO A 419 25.90 2.56 -1.81
CA PRO A 419 26.09 2.74 -3.25
C PRO A 419 25.04 2.02 -4.12
N ASN A 420 24.29 1.06 -3.56
CA ASN A 420 23.28 0.26 -4.25
C ASN A 420 21.85 0.77 -3.96
N PRO A 421 20.92 0.81 -4.93
CA PRO A 421 19.54 1.27 -4.72
C PRO A 421 18.63 0.26 -3.99
N GLU A 422 18.98 -1.03 -4.04
CA GLU A 422 18.33 -2.09 -3.28
C GLU A 422 19.37 -2.91 -2.50
N PRO A 423 19.95 -2.34 -1.42
CA PRO A 423 20.92 -3.04 -0.59
C PRO A 423 20.22 -4.06 0.31
N VAL A 424 20.94 -5.09 0.78
CA VAL A 424 20.42 -6.06 1.74
C VAL A 424 20.88 -5.67 3.14
N GLY A 425 19.95 -5.33 4.03
CA GLY A 425 20.25 -5.08 5.45
C GLY A 425 20.71 -3.65 5.78
N LYS A 426 20.71 -2.73 4.82
CA LYS A 426 20.91 -1.28 5.03
C LYS A 426 19.60 -0.49 5.15
N ASP A 427 18.48 -1.19 5.04
CA ASP A 427 17.14 -0.61 4.87
C ASP A 427 16.70 0.20 6.10
N LEU A 428 16.34 1.47 5.88
CA LEU A 428 15.89 2.34 6.96
C LEU A 428 14.43 2.04 7.35
N ASP A 429 14.18 2.01 8.66
CA ASP A 429 12.84 2.07 9.25
C ASP A 429 12.49 3.55 9.51
N VAL A 430 11.43 4.09 8.91
CA VAL A 430 11.08 5.52 9.04
C VAL A 430 9.65 5.74 9.55
N LEU A 431 9.44 6.81 10.30
CA LEU A 431 8.10 7.25 10.72
C LEU A 431 7.31 7.80 9.52
N VAL A 432 6.01 7.51 9.48
CA VAL A 432 5.06 8.09 8.54
C VAL A 432 3.78 8.53 9.24
N LYS A 433 3.19 9.59 8.71
CA LYS A 433 1.85 10.05 9.09
C LYS A 433 0.83 9.37 8.17
N ILE A 434 0.17 8.32 8.67
CA ILE A 434 -1.00 7.76 8.00
C ILE A 434 -2.16 8.74 8.13
N THR A 435 -2.85 8.97 7.02
CA THR A 435 -4.11 9.71 6.96
C THR A 435 -5.07 8.99 6.01
N GLU A 436 -6.38 9.08 6.23
CA GLU A 436 -7.39 8.58 5.28
C GLU A 436 -7.68 9.73 4.28
N TRP A 437 -7.71 9.53 2.94
CA TRP A 437 -7.99 10.56 1.89
C TRP A 437 -9.24 11.42 2.21
N THR A 438 -9.50 12.68 1.76
CA THR A 438 -10.70 13.56 2.04
C THR A 438 -11.64 13.84 0.86
N ILE A 439 -12.87 14.24 1.21
CA ILE A 439 -13.57 15.37 0.59
C ILE A 439 -13.88 16.44 1.68
N VAL A 440 -13.09 17.52 1.80
CA VAL A 440 -13.18 18.48 2.96
C VAL A 440 -14.32 19.48 2.78
N ASN A 441 -15.30 19.53 3.69
CA ASN A 441 -16.44 20.47 3.61
C ASN A 441 -16.03 21.96 3.69
N VAL A 442 -16.40 22.78 2.70
CA VAL A 442 -16.35 24.25 2.83
C VAL A 442 -17.68 24.86 2.40
N LYS A 443 -18.28 25.58 3.34
CA LYS A 443 -19.39 26.50 3.12
C LYS A 443 -18.80 27.88 2.80
N PRO A 444 -19.31 28.65 1.84
CA PRO A 444 -18.90 30.05 1.71
C PRO A 444 -19.27 30.81 3.00
N GLU A 445 -18.32 31.51 3.58
CA GLU A 445 -18.63 32.57 4.55
C GLU A 445 -19.34 33.72 3.81
N TRP A 446 -20.15 34.49 4.56
CA TRP A 446 -21.00 35.58 4.05
C TRP A 446 -20.49 36.94 4.53
#